data_AF-R7L0N4-F1
#
_entry.id   AF-R7L0N4-F1
#
_cell.length_a   1.000
_cell.length_b   1.000
_cell.length_c   1.000
_cell.angle_alpha   90.00
_cell.angle_beta   90.00
_cell.angle_gamma   90.00
#
_symmetry.space_group_name_H-M   'P 1'
#
loop_
_entity.id
_entity.type
_entity.pdbx_description
1 polymer ?
#
loop_
_entity_poly.entity_id
_entity_poly.type
_entity_poly.pdbx_seq_one_letter_code
_entity_poly.pdbx_strand_id
1 'polypeptide(L)' 'MDDLGAEPRTPFYESAVYNLINSRMNMGLPTIVSSNYSVEELYDHYNERIISRLFGFYEVLIFVGKDIRQLKRLEK' A
#
# COMPACT_ATOMS: atom_id res chain seq x y z
N MET A 1 -1.20 -4.54 6.77
CA MET A 1 -1.33 -3.09 6.73
C MET A 1 -2.42 -2.79 5.75
N ASP A 2 -3.45 -2.10 6.18
CA ASP A 2 -4.63 -1.87 5.37
C ASP A 2 -4.61 -0.44 4.81
N ASP A 3 -5.14 -0.24 3.60
CA ASP A 3 -5.30 1.06 2.94
C ASP A 3 -4.03 1.95 2.93
N LEU A 4 -2.89 1.38 2.50
CA LEU A 4 -1.67 2.16 2.31
C LEU A 4 -1.91 3.30 1.31
N GLY A 5 -1.62 4.53 1.73
CA GLY A 5 -1.81 5.77 0.97
C GLY A 5 -3.04 6.58 1.41
N ALA A 6 -3.84 6.07 2.34
CA ALA A 6 -4.95 6.81 2.94
C ALA A 6 -4.49 7.82 4.02
N GLU A 7 -3.26 7.69 4.50
CA GLU A 7 -2.68 8.60 5.47
C GLU A 7 -2.37 9.99 4.86
N PRO A 8 -2.33 11.06 5.68
CA PRO A 8 -1.96 12.38 5.21
C PRO A 8 -0.52 12.43 4.65
N ARG A 9 -0.33 13.11 3.52
CA ARG A 9 1.00 13.38 2.94
C ARG A 9 1.78 14.41 3.78
N THR A 10 2.34 13.96 4.89
CA THR A 10 3.24 14.77 5.73
C THR A 10 4.55 14.02 5.98
N PRO A 11 5.66 14.74 6.25
CA PRO A 11 6.95 14.11 6.52
C PRO A 11 6.90 13.11 7.70
N PHE A 12 6.01 13.36 8.67
CA PHE A 12 5.81 12.45 9.79
C PHE A 12 5.26 11.09 9.33
N TYR A 13 4.13 11.09 8.59
CA TYR A 13 3.51 9.85 8.11
C TYR A 13 4.42 9.11 7.13
N GLU A 14 5.09 9.85 6.23
CA GLU A 14 6.05 9.28 5.30
C GLU A 14 7.20 8.55 6.03
N SER A 15 7.76 9.17 7.08
CA SER A 15 8.80 8.54 7.91
C SER A 15 8.26 7.34 8.69
N ALA A 16 7.01 7.39 9.17
CA ALA A 16 6.39 6.30 9.91
C ALA A 16 6.16 5.08 9.01
N VAL A 17 5.61 5.28 7.81
CA VAL A 17 5.42 4.24 6.80
C VAL A 17 6.75 3.59 6.42
N TYR A 18 7.76 4.41 6.13
CA TYR A 18 9.10 3.93 5.82
C TYR A 18 9.67 3.07 6.95
N ASN A 19 9.65 3.58 8.19
CA ASN A 19 10.22 2.89 9.34
C ASN A 19 9.50 1.57 9.64
N LEU A 20 8.17 1.54 9.49
CA LEU A 20 7.37 0.33 9.70
C LEU A 20 7.76 -0.76 8.70
N ILE A 21 7.71 -0.45 7.40
CA ILE A 21 8.04 -1.39 6.33
C ILE A 21 9.49 -1.88 6.50
N ASN A 22 10.43 -0.95 6.66
CA ASN A 22 11.85 -1.24 6.79
C ASN A 22 12.16 -2.14 7.99
N SER A 23 11.55 -1.87 9.15
CA SER A 23 11.81 -2.65 10.37
C SER A 23 11.29 -4.07 10.24
N ARG A 24 10.09 -4.27 9.68
CA ARG A 24 9.54 -5.62 9.46
C ARG A 24 10.38 -6.42 8.48
N MET A 25 10.82 -5.80 7.39
CA MET A 25 11.73 -6.41 6.42
C MET A 25 13.05 -6.83 7.07
N ASN A 26 13.69 -5.95 7.84
CA ASN A 26 14.96 -6.25 8.50
C ASN A 26 14.85 -7.37 9.53
N MET A 27 13.67 -7.54 10.15
CA MET A 27 13.38 -8.65 11.06
C MET A 27 12.93 -9.93 10.33
N GLY A 28 12.84 -9.93 8.99
CA GLY A 28 12.33 -11.06 8.22
C GLY A 28 10.87 -11.38 8.50
N LEU A 29 10.09 -10.40 8.99
CA LEU A 29 8.71 -10.61 9.37
C LEU A 29 7.78 -10.43 8.16
N PRO A 30 6.89 -11.40 7.88
CA PRO A 30 5.96 -11.29 6.77
C PRO A 30 5.00 -10.12 7.01
N THR A 31 4.61 -9.49 5.89
CA THR A 31 3.68 -8.36 5.88
C THR A 31 2.80 -8.48 4.65
N ILE A 32 1.50 -8.27 4.81
CA ILE A 32 0.54 -8.11 3.72
C ILE A 32 0.09 -6.65 3.72
N VAL A 33 0.04 -6.05 2.54
CA VAL A 33 -0.36 -4.66 2.34
C VAL A 33 -1.47 -4.60 1.31
N SER A 34 -2.53 -3.84 1.60
CA SER A 34 -3.55 -3.44 0.63
C SER A 34 -3.40 -1.95 0.32
N SER A 35 -3.81 -1.56 -0.88
CA SER A 35 -3.88 -0.16 -1.30
C SER A 35 -4.97 -0.01 -2.35
N ASN A 36 -5.61 1.16 -2.38
CA ASN A 36 -6.54 1.55 -3.43
C ASN A 36 -5.87 2.36 -4.55
N TYR A 37 -4.55 2.56 -4.47
CA TYR A 37 -3.77 3.25 -5.49
C TYR A 37 -3.26 2.30 -6.57
N SER A 38 -3.17 2.81 -7.80
CA SER A 38 -2.39 2.18 -8.85
C SER A 38 -0.89 2.20 -8.52
N VAL A 39 -0.11 1.42 -9.27
CA VAL A 39 1.35 1.45 -9.14
C VAL A 39 1.87 2.88 -9.37
N GLU A 40 1.45 3.52 -10.45
CA GLU A 40 1.84 4.89 -10.81
C GLU A 40 1.47 5.88 -9.71
N GLU A 41 0.26 5.78 -9.16
CA GLU A 41 -0.14 6.69 -8.09
C GLU A 41 0.66 6.47 -6.81
N LEU A 42 1.10 5.23 -6.52
CA LEU A 42 2.01 4.96 -5.41
C LEU A 42 3.37 5.63 -5.64
N TYR A 43 3.94 5.53 -6.84
CA TYR A 43 5.17 6.24 -7.22
C TYR A 43 5.06 7.76 -7.03
N ASP A 44 3.90 8.34 -7.31
CA ASP A 44 3.63 9.76 -7.09
C ASP A 44 3.29 10.11 -5.63
N HIS A 45 2.87 9.12 -4.83
CA HIS A 45 2.50 9.31 -3.43
C HIS A 45 3.71 9.24 -2.50
N TYR A 46 4.66 8.35 -2.77
CA TYR A 46 5.78 8.08 -1.87
C TYR A 46 7.13 8.35 -2.52
N ASN A 47 8.12 8.68 -1.69
CA ASN A 47 9.50 8.77 -2.14
C ASN A 47 10.07 7.41 -2.63
N GLU A 48 11.16 7.50 -3.39
CA GLU A 48 11.87 6.36 -3.98
C GLU A 48 12.27 5.27 -2.96
N ARG A 49 12.52 5.62 -1.69
CA ARG A 49 12.97 4.66 -0.67
C ARG A 49 11.86 3.73 -0.21
N ILE A 50 10.62 4.24 -0.13
CA ILE A 50 9.43 3.45 0.17
C ILE A 50 9.07 2.60 -1.04
N ILE A 51 9.06 3.21 -2.23
CA ILE A 51 8.79 2.54 -3.51
C ILE A 51 9.74 1.36 -3.74
N SER A 52 11.04 1.56 -3.55
CA SER A 52 12.03 0.49 -3.70
C SER A 52 11.77 -0.69 -2.74
N ARG A 53 11.25 -0.43 -1.54
CA ARG A 53 10.89 -1.49 -0.58
C ARG A 53 9.62 -2.21 -0.97
N LEU A 54 8.58 -1.47 -1.36
CA LEU A 54 7.31 -2.04 -1.78
C LEU A 54 7.49 -2.92 -3.03
N PHE A 55 8.11 -2.40 -4.08
CA PHE A 55 8.21 -3.11 -5.37
C PHE A 55 9.45 -4.00 -5.51
N GLY A 56 10.42 -3.89 -4.61
CA GLY A 56 11.61 -4.73 -4.62
C GLY A 56 11.48 -6.02 -3.78
N PHE A 57 10.57 -6.05 -2.81
CA PHE A 57 10.49 -7.15 -1.82
C PHE A 57 9.10 -7.76 -1.66
N TYR A 58 8.05 -7.13 -2.19
CA TYR A 58 6.71 -7.70 -2.16
C TYR A 58 6.32 -8.22 -3.54
N GLU A 59 5.49 -9.26 -3.53
CA GLU A 59 4.75 -9.68 -4.72
C GLU A 59 3.51 -8.79 -4.87
N VAL A 60 3.37 -8.16 -6.03
CA VAL A 60 2.24 -7.26 -6.32
C VAL A 60 1.08 -8.04 -6.93
N LEU A 61 -0.07 -7.96 -6.28
CA LEU A 61 -1.31 -8.57 -6.77
C LEU A 61 -2.28 -7.46 -7.15
N ILE A 62 -2.59 -7.37 -8.44
CA ILE A 62 -3.53 -6.37 -8.96
C ILE A 62 -4.94 -6.97 -8.98
N PHE A 63 -5.85 -6.31 -8.26
CA PHE A 63 -7.26 -6.69 -8.22
C PHE A 63 -8.03 -5.85 -9.25
N VAL A 64 -8.63 -6.52 -10.23
CA VAL A 64 -9.49 -5.90 -11.24
C VAL A 64 -10.92 -6.41 -11.12
N GLY A 65 -11.89 -5.52 -11.31
CA GLY A 65 -13.31 -5.88 -11.26
C GLY A 65 -14.20 -4.75 -10.77
N LYS A 66 -15.48 -5.07 -10.56
CA LYS A 66 -16.47 -4.16 -10.00
C LYS A 66 -16.41 -4.19 -8.47
N ASP A 67 -16.65 -3.05 -7.82
CA ASP A 67 -16.72 -2.97 -6.37
C ASP A 67 -17.83 -3.90 -5.83
N ILE A 68 -17.45 -4.82 -4.95
CA ILE A 68 -18.36 -5.83 -4.39
C ILE A 68 -19.49 -5.21 -3.55
N ARG A 69 -19.25 -4.07 -2.90
CA ARG A 69 -20.26 -3.34 -2.13
C ARG A 69 -21.31 -2.74 -3.06
N GLN A 70 -20.92 -2.28 -4.25
CA GLN A 70 -21.86 -1.80 -5.26
C GLN A 70 -22.72 -2.95 -5.80
N LEU A 71 -22.11 -4.11 -6.10
CA LEU A 71 -22.84 -5.29 -6.57
C LEU A 71 -23.87 -5.77 -5.56
N LYS A 72 -23.48 -5.92 -4.28
CA LYS A 72 -24.39 -6.33 -3.19
C LYS A 72 -25.53 -5.34 -2.94
N ARG A 73 -25.34 -4.05 -3.29
CA ARG A 73 -26.40 -3.04 -3.19
C ARG A 73 -27.46 -3.21 -4.29
N LEU A 74 -27.08 -3.70 -5.47
CA LEU A 74 -27.99 -3.92 -6.60
C LEU A 74 -28.77 -5.24 -6.49
N GLU A 75 -28.30 -6.19 -5.66
CA GLU A 75 -28.98 -7.47 -5.39
C GLU A 75 -30.14 -7.35 -4.38
N LYS A 76 -30.27 -6.20 -3.71
CA LYS A 76 -31.37 -5.89 -2.78
C LYS A 76 -32.45 -5.07 -3.46
#